data_AF-A0A7J0AD11-F1
#
_entry.id   AF-A0A7J0AD11-F1
#
_cell.length_a   1.000
_cell.length_b   1.000
_cell.length_c   1.000
_cell.angle_alpha   90.00
_cell.angle_beta   90.00
_cell.angle_gamma   90.00
#
_symmetry.space_group_name_H-M   'P 1'
#
loop_
_entity.id
_entity.type
_entity.pdbx_description
1 polymer ?
#
loop_
_entity_poly.entity_id
_entity_poly.type
_entity_poly.pdbx_seq_one_letter_code
_entity_poly.pdbx_strand_id
1 'polypeptide(L)'
;MRIIRVLFVLTMCVLAKNAVATEIYVRADSLLSAGDTLFVSLPGQEDLDFIAMETRCAMPSADIRRHRHVWWSMLWDDVGGECGVTVDFDMGEMLEGVDAPAAIVSLWRGGEMLSSAVVSSGFDFSGRWNSVSVEWSAGRMNVYVGDRLLAGCLSVEMPQPRCRRFGVTASDKVHVDEMMAETEPDPYVMLQTEWTAEKIVAEFDRPDGIWPGSLEGQWVYLDRDTDTDKALPGGEYRLAIVRSGSGYDILYMEGARTCASEWKCGMLKGRLMPTAFDGHFLLEWYDAEGYPAGRENYATLENPSLLSMSFPLLDSMLRFSRCSRAGSSGRRISHDVIK
;
A
#
# COMPACT_ATOMS: atom_id res chain seq x y z
N MET A 1 11.86 36.65 16.97
CA MET A 1 11.24 35.65 17.87
C MET A 1 10.04 35.08 17.13
N ARG A 2 10.20 33.93 16.46
CA ARG A 2 9.16 33.31 15.63
C ARG A 2 8.09 32.71 16.54
N ILE A 3 6.88 33.26 16.51
CA ILE A 3 5.73 32.67 17.19
C ILE A 3 5.14 31.65 16.23
N ILE A 4 5.51 30.38 16.39
CA ILE A 4 4.89 29.27 15.66
C ILE A 4 3.56 28.98 16.36
N ARG A 5 2.44 29.31 15.71
CA ARG A 5 1.10 28.89 16.16
C ARG A 5 0.78 27.54 15.54
N VAL A 6 0.92 26.46 16.31
CA VAL A 6 0.48 25.12 15.91
C VAL A 6 -0.99 24.96 16.32
N LEU A 7 -1.90 24.89 15.35
CA LEU A 7 -3.31 24.56 15.60
C LEU A 7 -3.47 23.04 15.50
N PHE A 8 -3.78 22.38 16.63
CA PHE A 8 -4.09 20.95 16.67
C PHE A 8 -5.58 20.73 16.39
N VAL A 9 -5.90 20.08 15.27
CA VAL A 9 -7.25 19.57 15.00
C VAL A 9 -7.31 18.11 15.44
N LEU A 10 -8.34 17.76 16.22
CA LEU A 10 -8.52 16.44 16.82
C LEU A 10 -9.15 15.47 15.80
N THR A 11 -8.40 14.48 15.34
CA THR A 11 -8.86 13.48 14.36
C THR A 11 -9.59 12.33 15.06
N MET A 12 -10.77 11.95 14.57
CA MET A 12 -11.39 10.66 14.90
C MET A 12 -10.74 9.57 14.06
N CYS A 13 -9.86 8.77 14.66
CA CYS A 13 -9.29 7.58 14.01
C CYS A 13 -10.14 6.35 14.34
N VAL A 14 -10.75 5.71 13.33
CA VAL A 14 -11.26 4.34 13.47
C VAL A 14 -10.13 3.39 13.11
N LEU A 15 -9.34 2.96 14.09
CA LEU A 15 -8.31 1.95 13.91
C LEU A 15 -8.94 0.56 13.95
N ALA A 16 -9.23 -0.02 12.78
CA ALA A 16 -9.39 -1.46 12.65
C ALA A 16 -8.04 -2.06 12.23
N LYS A 17 -7.52 -3.05 12.97
CA LYS A 17 -6.29 -3.81 12.64
C LYS A 17 -6.50 -4.78 11.45
N ASN A 18 -7.10 -4.30 10.38
CA ASN A 18 -7.18 -5.02 9.12
C ASN A 18 -6.37 -4.23 8.09
N ALA A 19 -5.82 -4.89 7.07
CA ALA A 19 -5.22 -4.23 5.90
C ALA A 19 -6.34 -3.49 5.14
N VAL A 20 -6.72 -2.33 5.67
CA VAL A 20 -7.80 -1.48 5.18
C VAL A 20 -7.16 -0.11 4.99
N ALA A 21 -7.44 0.48 3.83
CA ALA A 21 -7.05 1.85 3.53
C ALA A 21 -7.40 2.76 4.72
N THR A 22 -6.43 3.56 5.15
CA THR A 22 -6.66 4.58 6.17
C THR A 22 -6.87 5.91 5.45
N GLU A 23 -8.11 6.39 5.49
CA GLU A 23 -8.47 7.72 4.98
C GLU A 23 -8.53 8.72 6.13
N ILE A 24 -7.89 9.87 5.93
CA ILE A 24 -7.94 11.02 6.82
C ILE A 24 -8.44 12.20 6.02
N TYR A 25 -9.59 12.73 6.44
CA TYR A 25 -10.19 13.90 5.84
C TYR A 25 -10.34 15.01 6.88
N VAL A 26 -9.77 16.18 6.57
CA VAL A 26 -9.83 17.36 7.42
C VAL A 26 -10.39 18.52 6.61
N ARG A 27 -11.60 18.96 6.97
CA ARG A 27 -12.08 20.28 6.58
C ARG A 27 -11.47 21.32 7.51
N ALA A 28 -10.57 22.13 6.97
CA ALA A 28 -9.83 23.13 7.73
C ALA A 28 -10.58 24.47 7.80
N ASP A 29 -11.21 24.90 6.70
CA ASP A 29 -11.83 26.24 6.52
C ASP A 29 -11.02 27.34 7.22
N SER A 30 -9.72 27.35 6.94
CA SER A 30 -8.71 28.09 7.72
C SER A 30 -7.97 29.11 6.85
N LEU A 31 -7.93 30.36 7.29
CA LEU A 31 -7.15 31.42 6.66
C LEU A 31 -5.78 31.53 7.33
N LEU A 32 -4.73 31.15 6.61
CA LEU A 32 -3.35 31.28 7.03
C LEU A 32 -2.77 32.62 6.54
N SER A 33 -1.90 33.22 7.34
CA SER A 33 -1.10 34.39 6.93
C SER A 33 0.32 33.96 6.51
N ALA A 34 1.08 34.90 5.95
CA ALA A 34 2.46 34.67 5.57
C ALA A 34 3.29 34.08 6.72
N GLY A 35 3.91 32.91 6.48
CA GLY A 35 4.74 32.21 7.46
C GLY A 35 3.98 31.36 8.48
N ASP A 36 2.64 31.32 8.44
CA ASP A 36 1.87 30.31 9.16
C ASP A 36 1.99 28.95 8.46
N THR A 37 1.85 27.88 9.22
CA THR A 37 1.78 26.52 8.68
C THR A 37 0.71 25.73 9.41
N LEU A 38 -0.19 25.11 8.65
CA LEU A 38 -1.17 24.15 9.16
C LEU A 38 -0.65 22.74 8.88
N PHE A 39 -0.66 21.85 9.87
CA PHE A 39 -0.29 20.45 9.71
C PHE A 39 -1.43 19.54 10.17
N VAL A 40 -1.59 18.42 9.47
CA VAL A 40 -2.37 17.26 9.87
C VAL A 40 -1.39 16.15 10.23
N SER A 41 -1.59 15.52 11.38
CA SER A 41 -0.82 14.34 11.78
C SER A 41 -1.41 13.09 11.14
N LEU A 42 -0.54 12.28 10.54
CA LEU A 42 -0.87 10.95 10.04
C LEU A 42 -0.48 9.92 11.10
N PRO A 43 -1.23 8.81 11.25
CA PRO A 43 -0.76 7.66 12.01
C PRO A 43 0.56 7.22 11.38
N GLY A 44 1.64 7.21 12.16
CA GLY A 44 2.95 6.80 11.68
C GLY A 44 2.89 5.34 11.24
N GLN A 45 2.67 5.13 9.95
CA GLN A 45 2.62 3.83 9.31
C GLN A 45 3.94 3.60 8.57
N GLU A 46 4.46 2.39 8.69
CA GLU A 46 5.62 1.92 7.95
C GLU A 46 5.12 0.88 6.93
N ASP A 47 5.86 0.71 5.84
CA ASP A 47 5.60 -0.28 4.79
C ASP A 47 4.19 -0.17 4.16
N LEU A 48 3.97 0.93 3.44
CA LEU A 48 2.72 1.22 2.74
C LEU A 48 2.89 0.90 1.25
N ASP A 49 1.87 0.33 0.59
CA ASP A 49 1.87 0.15 -0.87
C ASP A 49 1.47 1.45 -1.59
N PHE A 50 0.58 2.23 -0.96
CA PHE A 50 0.07 3.49 -1.50
C PHE A 50 0.01 4.60 -0.46
N ILE A 51 0.34 5.82 -0.90
CA ILE A 51 0.09 7.07 -0.16
C ILE A 51 -0.43 8.10 -1.15
N ALA A 52 -1.56 8.72 -0.85
CA ALA A 52 -2.04 9.94 -1.48
C ALA A 52 -2.19 11.05 -0.44
N MET A 53 -1.81 12.27 -0.79
CA MET A 53 -2.08 13.46 0.01
C MET A 53 -2.57 14.59 -0.89
N GLU A 54 -3.67 15.22 -0.52
CA GLU A 54 -4.27 16.31 -1.26
C GLU A 54 -4.52 17.53 -0.36
N THR A 55 -4.33 18.72 -0.92
CA THR A 55 -4.70 19.98 -0.29
C THR A 55 -5.48 20.84 -1.27
N ARG A 56 -6.58 21.45 -0.81
CA ARG A 56 -7.39 22.40 -1.57
C ARG A 56 -7.27 23.79 -0.98
N CYS A 57 -6.68 24.69 -1.78
CA CYS A 57 -6.28 26.02 -1.34
C CYS A 57 -6.78 27.10 -2.28
N ALA A 58 -7.17 28.26 -1.74
CA ALA A 58 -7.37 29.48 -2.50
C ALA A 58 -6.38 30.55 -2.03
N MET A 59 -5.70 31.20 -2.97
CA MET A 59 -4.74 32.24 -2.67
C MET A 59 -5.22 33.58 -3.25
N PRO A 60 -5.97 34.40 -2.50
CA PRO A 60 -6.56 35.63 -3.03
C PRO A 60 -5.55 36.65 -3.58
N SER A 61 -4.29 36.56 -3.14
CA SER A 61 -3.20 37.42 -3.63
C SER A 61 -2.67 37.00 -5.02
N ALA A 62 -3.01 35.81 -5.51
CA ALA A 62 -2.58 35.27 -6.80
C ALA A 62 -3.41 35.75 -8.01
N ASP A 63 -4.27 36.77 -7.84
CA ASP A 63 -5.01 37.38 -8.94
C ASP A 63 -4.04 38.01 -9.95
N ILE A 64 -4.04 37.48 -11.18
CA ILE A 64 -3.18 37.94 -12.29
C ILE A 64 -3.19 39.46 -12.50
N ARG A 65 -4.29 40.14 -12.18
CA ARG A 65 -4.40 41.60 -12.32
C ARG A 65 -3.46 42.38 -11.40
N ARG A 66 -2.84 41.72 -10.41
CA ARG A 66 -2.04 42.37 -9.37
C ARG A 66 -0.53 42.28 -9.59
N HIS A 67 -0.05 41.49 -10.57
CA HIS A 67 1.37 41.33 -10.89
C HIS A 67 2.27 41.13 -9.66
N ARG A 68 1.91 40.16 -8.81
CA ARG A 68 2.68 39.81 -7.61
C ARG A 68 3.22 38.39 -7.72
N HIS A 69 4.46 38.23 -7.26
CA HIS A 69 5.02 36.91 -6.99
C HIS A 69 4.46 36.39 -5.66
N VAL A 70 3.69 35.32 -5.72
CA VAL A 70 3.09 34.66 -4.55
C VAL A 70 3.07 33.15 -4.75
N TRP A 71 3.08 32.39 -3.66
CA TRP A 71 3.13 30.93 -3.71
C TRP A 71 2.54 30.31 -2.45
N TRP A 72 2.12 29.07 -2.57
CA TRP A 72 1.81 28.20 -1.45
C TRP A 72 2.40 26.82 -1.68
N SER A 73 2.68 26.09 -0.60
CA SER A 73 3.30 24.78 -0.66
C SER A 73 2.54 23.79 0.19
N MET A 74 2.29 22.61 -0.38
CA MET A 74 2.01 21.42 0.41
C MET A 74 3.34 20.83 0.88
N LEU A 75 3.46 20.61 2.19
CA LEU A 75 4.66 20.12 2.85
C LEU A 75 4.40 18.75 3.46
N TRP A 76 5.42 17.91 3.53
CA TRP A 76 5.41 16.69 4.32
C TRP A 76 6.80 16.39 4.89
N ASP A 77 6.85 15.59 5.94
CA ASP A 77 8.11 15.14 6.51
C ASP A 77 8.64 13.87 5.83
N ASP A 78 9.96 13.83 5.60
CA ASP A 78 10.66 12.69 5.03
C ASP A 78 12.04 12.46 5.68
N VAL A 79 12.61 11.27 5.47
CA VAL A 79 13.99 10.96 5.84
C VAL A 79 14.93 11.84 5.01
N GLY A 80 15.55 12.83 5.66
CA GLY A 80 16.48 13.77 5.01
C GLY A 80 16.02 15.24 5.00
N GLY A 81 14.80 15.54 5.45
CA GLY A 81 14.34 16.92 5.61
C GLY A 81 12.85 17.09 5.31
N GLU A 82 12.40 18.34 5.32
CA GLU A 82 11.06 18.70 4.83
C GLU A 82 11.04 18.62 3.30
N CYS A 83 10.01 17.98 2.77
CA CYS A 83 9.70 17.90 1.35
C CYS A 83 8.44 18.71 1.07
N GLY A 84 8.27 19.12 -0.18
CA GLY A 84 7.04 19.80 -0.55
C GLY A 84 6.85 19.99 -2.05
N VAL A 85 5.59 20.18 -2.43
CA VAL A 85 5.22 20.71 -3.74
C VAL A 85 4.80 22.15 -3.55
N THR A 86 5.47 23.05 -4.25
CA THR A 86 5.14 24.48 -4.28
C THR A 86 4.43 24.81 -5.57
N VAL A 87 3.30 25.52 -5.46
CA VAL A 87 2.67 26.20 -6.58
C VAL A 87 3.07 27.66 -6.52
N ASP A 88 3.87 28.08 -7.50
CA ASP A 88 4.39 29.42 -7.63
C ASP A 88 3.64 30.18 -8.74
N PHE A 89 3.10 31.33 -8.36
CA PHE A 89 2.50 32.30 -9.27
C PHE A 89 3.47 33.48 -9.42
N ASP A 90 4.46 33.34 -10.30
CA ASP A 90 5.27 34.46 -10.73
C ASP A 90 4.54 35.23 -11.83
N MET A 91 3.75 36.21 -11.40
CA MET A 91 2.94 37.06 -12.25
C MET A 91 3.69 38.33 -12.73
N GLY A 92 4.94 38.51 -12.29
CA GLY A 92 5.77 39.68 -12.60
C GLY A 92 6.59 39.51 -13.88
N GLU A 93 7.05 38.29 -14.13
CA GLU A 93 7.66 37.87 -15.38
C GLU A 93 6.69 36.88 -16.04
N MET A 94 5.83 37.32 -16.95
CA MET A 94 5.10 36.36 -17.80
C MET A 94 6.16 35.48 -18.45
N LEU A 95 6.20 34.21 -18.03
CA LEU A 95 7.23 33.23 -18.43
C LEU A 95 7.55 33.42 -19.90
N GLU A 96 8.81 33.75 -20.23
CA GLU A 96 9.18 34.11 -21.60
C GLU A 96 8.65 33.06 -22.60
N GLY A 97 7.78 33.50 -23.52
CA GLY A 97 7.16 32.64 -24.53
C GLY A 97 5.82 31.99 -24.15
N VAL A 98 5.21 32.34 -23.02
CA VAL A 98 3.86 31.91 -22.63
C VAL A 98 2.88 33.09 -22.73
N ASP A 99 2.00 33.06 -23.73
CA ASP A 99 0.98 34.11 -23.97
C ASP A 99 -0.22 34.06 -22.99
N ALA A 100 -0.16 33.21 -21.97
CA ALA A 100 -1.26 32.90 -21.05
C ALA A 100 -0.78 32.87 -19.58
N PRO A 101 -1.69 33.10 -18.61
CA PRO A 101 -1.41 32.88 -17.19
C PRO A 101 -0.83 31.48 -16.98
N ALA A 102 0.23 31.39 -16.17
CA ALA A 102 0.84 30.12 -15.83
C ALA A 102 1.35 30.12 -14.39
N ALA A 103 1.45 28.93 -13.81
CA ALA A 103 2.07 28.67 -12.53
C ALA A 103 3.20 27.66 -12.71
N ILE A 104 4.23 27.78 -11.89
CA ILE A 104 5.29 26.78 -11.80
C ILE A 104 4.97 25.87 -10.62
N VAL A 105 4.85 24.58 -10.89
CA VAL A 105 4.72 23.55 -9.87
C VAL A 105 6.08 22.92 -9.67
N SER A 106 6.67 23.05 -8.48
CA SER A 106 8.02 22.58 -8.19
C SER A 106 8.05 21.64 -7.00
N LEU A 107 8.78 20.54 -7.13
CA LEU A 107 9.09 19.59 -6.07
C LEU A 107 10.39 19.98 -5.36
N TRP A 108 10.36 20.01 -4.04
CA TRP A 108 11.47 20.37 -3.18
C TRP A 108 11.77 19.28 -2.16
N ARG A 109 13.05 19.09 -1.84
CA ARG A 109 13.53 18.25 -0.74
C ARG A 109 14.72 18.90 -0.05
N GLY A 110 14.63 19.13 1.26
CA GLY A 110 15.75 19.67 2.03
C GLY A 110 16.24 21.04 1.55
N GLY A 111 15.38 21.81 0.88
CA GLY A 111 15.71 23.12 0.28
C GLY A 111 16.24 23.06 -1.15
N GLU A 112 16.44 21.88 -1.74
CA GLU A 112 16.82 21.72 -3.14
C GLU A 112 15.61 21.41 -4.02
N MET A 113 15.53 22.05 -5.19
CA MET A 113 14.48 21.76 -6.17
C MET A 113 14.86 20.51 -6.97
N LEU A 114 13.99 19.51 -6.96
CA LEU A 114 14.23 18.23 -7.65
C LEU A 114 13.64 18.22 -9.06
N SER A 115 12.47 18.82 -9.25
CA SER A 115 11.77 18.87 -10.55
C SER A 115 10.77 20.02 -10.57
N SER A 116 10.38 20.47 -11.77
CA SER A 116 9.37 21.51 -11.95
C SER A 116 8.62 21.36 -13.27
N ALA A 117 7.38 21.86 -13.31
CA ALA A 117 6.55 21.89 -14.50
C ALA A 117 5.78 23.22 -14.58
N VAL A 118 5.55 23.70 -15.79
CA VAL A 118 4.71 24.87 -16.05
C VAL A 118 3.29 24.43 -16.35
N VAL A 119 2.32 25.01 -15.65
CA VAL A 119 0.89 24.71 -15.78
C VAL A 119 0.17 25.97 -16.24
N SER A 120 -0.47 25.93 -17.40
CA SER A 120 -1.17 27.06 -18.03
C SER A 120 -2.65 26.80 -18.33
N SER A 121 -3.16 25.61 -17.98
CA SER A 121 -4.56 25.22 -18.20
C SER A 121 -5.06 24.30 -17.09
N GLY A 122 -6.38 24.22 -16.89
CA GLY A 122 -6.99 23.39 -15.83
C GLY A 122 -6.78 23.92 -14.41
N PHE A 123 -6.22 25.12 -14.26
CA PHE A 123 -5.85 25.75 -13.00
C PHE A 123 -6.50 27.15 -12.92
N ASP A 124 -6.89 27.59 -11.72
CA ASP A 124 -7.45 28.91 -11.49
C ASP A 124 -6.34 29.93 -11.18
N PHE A 125 -6.23 30.96 -12.02
CA PHE A 125 -5.27 32.07 -11.88
C PHE A 125 -5.93 33.37 -11.38
N SER A 126 -7.14 33.27 -10.83
CA SER A 126 -7.92 34.40 -10.31
C SER A 126 -7.93 34.49 -8.79
N GLY A 127 -7.09 33.67 -8.13
CA GLY A 127 -6.99 33.58 -6.68
C GLY A 127 -8.11 32.76 -6.02
N ARG A 128 -8.81 31.92 -6.80
CA ARG A 128 -9.79 30.96 -6.28
C ARG A 128 -9.13 29.61 -6.01
N TRP A 129 -9.98 28.61 -5.84
CA TRP A 129 -9.63 27.27 -5.41
C TRP A 129 -8.84 26.49 -6.45
N ASN A 130 -7.73 25.94 -6.00
CA ASN A 130 -6.95 24.94 -6.69
C ASN A 130 -6.62 23.81 -5.71
N SER A 131 -6.38 22.63 -6.25
CA SER A 131 -5.95 21.47 -5.47
C SER A 131 -4.59 21.00 -5.96
N VAL A 132 -3.78 20.50 -5.04
CA VAL A 132 -2.53 19.79 -5.31
C VAL A 132 -2.64 18.43 -4.64
N SER A 133 -2.47 17.38 -5.42
CA SER A 133 -2.37 16.01 -4.95
C SER A 133 -0.98 15.45 -5.25
N VAL A 134 -0.44 14.68 -4.31
CA VAL A 134 0.76 13.87 -4.47
C VAL A 134 0.41 12.41 -4.18
N GLU A 135 0.87 11.52 -5.05
CA GLU A 135 0.59 10.09 -4.95
C GLU A 135 1.88 9.29 -5.10
N TRP A 136 2.13 8.35 -4.19
CA TRP A 136 3.20 7.37 -4.29
C TRP A 136 2.63 6.01 -4.64
N SER A 137 3.14 5.43 -5.71
CA SER A 137 2.90 4.04 -6.09
C SER A 137 4.12 3.49 -6.84
N ALA A 138 4.45 2.22 -6.59
CA ALA A 138 5.52 1.51 -7.30
C ALA A 138 6.86 2.28 -7.40
N GLY A 139 7.27 2.96 -6.32
CA GLY A 139 8.55 3.70 -6.22
C GLY A 139 8.60 5.02 -6.99
N ARG A 140 7.47 5.51 -7.49
CA ARG A 140 7.35 6.84 -8.11
C ARG A 140 6.37 7.71 -7.34
N MET A 141 6.68 9.00 -7.32
CA MET A 141 5.77 10.05 -6.87
C MET A 141 5.22 10.78 -8.08
N ASN A 142 3.89 10.91 -8.16
CA ASN A 142 3.20 11.72 -9.14
C ASN A 142 2.61 12.95 -8.46
N VAL A 143 2.62 14.08 -9.16
CA VAL A 143 2.01 15.33 -8.71
C VAL A 143 0.90 15.70 -9.68
N TYR A 144 -0.27 15.97 -9.14
CA TYR A 144 -1.44 16.42 -9.88
C TYR A 144 -1.93 17.75 -9.36
N VAL A 145 -2.40 18.61 -10.26
CA VAL A 145 -2.94 19.92 -9.90
C VAL A 145 -4.19 20.24 -10.70
N GLY A 146 -5.09 21.06 -10.14
CA GLY A 146 -6.26 21.55 -10.87
C GLY A 146 -7.32 22.28 -10.05
N ASP A 147 -8.22 23.01 -10.73
CA ASP A 147 -9.32 23.75 -10.09
C ASP A 147 -10.58 22.88 -9.83
N ARG A 148 -10.91 22.02 -10.80
CA ARG A 148 -12.04 21.08 -10.82
C ARG A 148 -11.63 19.64 -11.07
N LEU A 149 -10.70 19.41 -11.99
CA LEU A 149 -10.16 18.09 -12.32
C LEU A 149 -8.64 18.16 -12.16
N LEU A 150 -8.09 17.15 -11.51
CA LEU A 150 -6.65 17.01 -11.34
C LEU A 150 -6.01 16.50 -12.63
N ALA A 151 -4.95 17.17 -13.07
CA ALA A 151 -4.12 16.75 -14.19
C ALA A 151 -2.69 16.53 -13.70
N GLY A 152 -2.07 15.42 -14.12
CA GLY A 152 -0.69 15.10 -13.76
C GLY A 152 0.28 16.08 -14.40
N CYS A 153 1.17 16.67 -13.60
CA CYS A 153 2.17 17.62 -14.08
C CYS A 153 3.61 17.18 -13.80
N LEU A 154 3.85 16.30 -12.83
CA LEU A 154 5.17 15.74 -12.51
C LEU A 154 5.08 14.25 -12.24
N SER A 155 6.14 13.52 -12.60
CA SER A 155 6.38 12.13 -12.21
C SER A 155 7.87 11.96 -11.95
N VAL A 156 8.25 11.56 -10.73
CA VAL A 156 9.64 11.50 -10.28
C VAL A 156 9.88 10.19 -9.54
N GLU A 157 11.03 9.55 -9.80
CA GLU A 157 11.51 8.46 -8.95
C GLU A 157 11.86 9.01 -7.57
N MET A 158 11.05 8.68 -6.58
CA MET A 158 11.20 9.18 -5.23
C MET A 158 10.72 8.09 -4.27
N PRO A 159 11.56 7.70 -3.28
CA PRO A 159 11.12 6.77 -2.25
C PRO A 159 9.86 7.28 -1.56
N GLN A 160 9.02 6.35 -1.13
CA GLN A 160 7.84 6.67 -0.35
C GLN A 160 8.25 7.33 0.98
N PRO A 161 7.59 8.44 1.37
CA PRO A 161 7.92 9.13 2.60
C PRO A 161 7.41 8.32 3.80
N ARG A 162 8.12 8.41 4.93
CA ARG A 162 7.62 7.92 6.23
C ARG A 162 6.52 8.81 6.84
N CYS A 163 5.94 9.68 6.01
CA CYS A 163 5.14 10.86 6.35
C CYS A 163 4.32 10.67 7.63
N ARG A 164 4.69 11.40 8.69
CA ARG A 164 3.93 11.46 9.95
C ARG A 164 3.05 12.70 10.01
N ARG A 165 3.29 13.66 9.12
CA ARG A 165 2.48 14.87 8.99
C ARG A 165 2.62 15.46 7.60
N PHE A 166 1.54 16.05 7.13
CA PHE A 166 1.55 16.90 5.96
C PHE A 166 0.80 18.20 6.23
N GLY A 167 1.08 19.23 5.46
CA GLY A 167 0.69 20.59 5.79
C GLY A 167 0.65 21.55 4.63
N VAL A 168 0.17 22.76 4.91
CA VAL A 168 0.16 23.88 3.97
C VAL A 168 0.87 25.08 4.59
N THR A 169 1.73 25.73 3.83
CA THR A 169 2.27 27.06 4.12
C THR A 169 2.22 27.95 2.88
N ALA A 170 2.41 29.27 3.05
CA ALA A 170 2.38 30.22 1.96
C ALA A 170 3.21 31.48 2.23
N SER A 171 3.59 32.18 1.15
CA SER A 171 4.25 33.49 1.20
C SER A 171 3.32 34.65 1.56
N ASP A 172 2.01 34.46 1.40
CA ASP A 172 0.97 35.44 1.73
C ASP A 172 -0.28 34.70 2.22
N LYS A 173 -1.43 35.38 2.27
CA LYS A 173 -2.69 34.78 2.70
C LYS A 173 -3.13 33.64 1.79
N VAL A 174 -3.35 32.47 2.39
CA VAL A 174 -3.94 31.29 1.74
C VAL A 174 -5.10 30.77 2.57
N HIS A 175 -6.20 30.46 1.92
CA HIS A 175 -7.35 29.80 2.51
C HIS A 175 -7.25 28.31 2.24
N VAL A 176 -7.24 27.50 3.28
CA VAL A 176 -7.19 26.04 3.20
C VAL A 176 -8.60 25.53 3.47
N ASP A 177 -9.22 24.92 2.48
CA ASP A 177 -10.57 24.35 2.60
C ASP A 177 -10.49 22.93 3.15
N GLU A 178 -9.72 22.09 2.44
CA GLU A 178 -9.69 20.65 2.63
C GLU A 178 -8.26 20.13 2.56
N MET A 179 -7.97 19.16 3.43
CA MET A 179 -6.74 18.39 3.45
C MET A 179 -7.12 16.92 3.58
N MET A 180 -6.61 16.08 2.69
CA MET A 180 -6.88 14.65 2.67
C MET A 180 -5.58 13.88 2.64
N ALA A 181 -5.55 12.74 3.32
CA ALA A 181 -4.54 11.72 3.11
C ALA A 181 -5.19 10.35 3.06
N GLU A 182 -4.71 9.51 2.17
CA GLU A 182 -5.11 8.11 2.05
C GLU A 182 -3.85 7.25 2.04
N THR A 183 -3.86 6.18 2.81
CA THR A 183 -2.73 5.25 2.88
C THR A 183 -3.24 3.82 2.79
N GLU A 184 -2.53 2.98 2.03
CA GLU A 184 -2.80 1.54 1.96
C GLU A 184 -1.57 0.78 2.45
N PRO A 185 -1.69 -0.06 3.50
CA PRO A 185 -0.59 -0.91 3.95
C PRO A 185 -0.16 -1.91 2.87
N ASP A 186 1.13 -2.24 2.83
CA ASP A 186 1.61 -3.39 2.06
C ASP A 186 1.00 -4.68 2.65
N PRO A 187 0.16 -5.40 1.88
CA PRO A 187 -0.50 -6.60 2.39
C PRO A 187 0.50 -7.69 2.79
N TYR A 188 1.68 -7.79 2.15
CA TYR A 188 2.67 -8.82 2.43
C TYR A 188 3.39 -8.64 3.77
N VAL A 189 3.42 -7.42 4.31
CA VAL A 189 4.00 -7.14 5.63
C VAL A 189 3.16 -7.80 6.73
N MET A 190 1.84 -7.76 6.57
CA MET A 190 0.91 -8.39 7.52
C MET A 190 0.93 -9.92 7.45
N LEU A 191 1.47 -10.48 6.36
CA LEU A 191 1.63 -11.92 6.15
C LEU A 191 2.98 -12.46 6.65
N GLN A 192 3.89 -11.59 7.11
CA GLN A 192 5.14 -12.04 7.71
C GLN A 192 4.86 -12.84 8.98
N THR A 193 5.56 -13.97 9.11
CA THR A 193 5.53 -14.76 10.35
C THR A 193 6.96 -14.96 10.84
N GLU A 194 7.10 -15.55 12.03
CA GLU A 194 8.40 -15.95 12.53
C GLU A 194 8.95 -17.23 11.90
N TRP A 195 8.17 -17.91 11.06
CA TRP A 195 8.57 -19.15 10.40
C TRP A 195 9.56 -18.87 9.28
N THR A 196 10.61 -19.69 9.24
CA THR A 196 11.58 -19.73 8.14
C THR A 196 11.59 -21.13 7.54
N ALA A 197 12.20 -21.29 6.37
CA ALA A 197 12.39 -22.60 5.74
C ALA A 197 13.03 -23.62 6.71
N GLU A 198 14.05 -23.19 7.45
CA GLU A 198 14.78 -24.03 8.41
C GLU A 198 13.88 -24.43 9.59
N LYS A 199 13.08 -23.51 10.13
CA LYS A 199 12.13 -23.81 11.21
C LYS A 199 11.07 -24.80 10.75
N ILE A 200 10.54 -24.62 9.54
CA ILE A 200 9.53 -25.52 8.95
C ILE A 200 10.09 -26.94 8.78
N VAL A 201 11.31 -27.06 8.23
CA VAL A 201 11.97 -28.37 8.07
C VAL A 201 12.22 -29.02 9.44
N ALA A 202 12.79 -28.27 10.38
CA ALA A 202 13.05 -28.76 11.72
C ALA A 202 11.79 -29.23 12.44
N GLU A 203 10.66 -28.54 12.25
CA GLU A 203 9.38 -28.91 12.86
C GLU A 203 8.88 -30.27 12.37
N PHE A 204 8.90 -30.52 11.07
CA PHE A 204 8.41 -31.78 10.50
C PHE A 204 9.43 -32.92 10.53
N ASP A 205 10.70 -32.64 10.83
CA ASP A 205 11.72 -33.66 11.10
C ASP A 205 11.68 -34.17 12.55
N ARG A 206 10.88 -33.57 13.44
CA ARG A 206 10.73 -34.05 14.82
C ARG A 206 10.18 -35.49 14.86
N PRO A 207 10.71 -36.36 15.74
CA PRO A 207 10.23 -37.73 15.91
C PRO A 207 8.74 -37.80 16.22
N ASP A 208 8.24 -36.85 17.02
CA ASP A 208 6.84 -36.76 17.47
C ASP A 208 6.00 -35.76 16.63
N GLY A 209 6.59 -35.16 15.59
CA GLY A 209 6.05 -33.97 14.90
C GLY A 209 4.92 -34.21 13.91
N ILE A 210 4.50 -35.47 13.68
CA ILE A 210 3.42 -35.79 12.73
C ILE A 210 2.54 -36.88 13.33
N TRP A 211 1.40 -36.47 13.88
CA TRP A 211 0.38 -37.39 14.37
C TRP A 211 -0.40 -37.99 13.19
N PRO A 212 -0.62 -39.32 13.15
CA PRO A 212 -1.54 -39.92 12.19
C PRO A 212 -2.91 -39.25 12.25
N GLY A 213 -3.40 -38.73 11.12
CA GLY A 213 -4.66 -37.98 11.06
C GLY A 213 -4.55 -36.49 11.40
N SER A 214 -3.39 -35.98 11.83
CA SER A 214 -3.16 -34.53 11.94
C SER A 214 -3.02 -33.90 10.56
N LEU A 215 -3.52 -32.67 10.45
CA LEU A 215 -3.38 -31.78 9.30
C LEU A 215 -1.96 -31.22 9.17
N GLU A 216 -1.17 -31.26 10.25
CA GLU A 216 0.19 -30.73 10.30
C GLU A 216 1.12 -31.48 9.35
N GLY A 217 1.87 -30.74 8.54
CA GLY A 217 2.80 -31.33 7.58
C GLY A 217 2.98 -30.48 6.33
N GLN A 218 3.75 -31.02 5.39
CA GLN A 218 3.93 -30.40 4.08
C GLN A 218 2.92 -30.95 3.08
N TRP A 219 2.40 -30.05 2.26
CA TRP A 219 1.34 -30.29 1.29
C TRP A 219 1.78 -29.73 -0.06
N VAL A 220 1.61 -30.50 -1.13
CA VAL A 220 1.99 -30.11 -2.50
C VAL A 220 0.75 -30.11 -3.35
N TYR A 221 0.60 -29.05 -4.14
CA TYR A 221 -0.46 -28.90 -5.12
C TYR A 221 -0.60 -30.19 -5.95
N LEU A 222 -1.83 -30.69 -6.02
CA LEU A 222 -2.17 -31.90 -6.77
C LEU A 222 -2.86 -31.52 -8.07
N ASP A 223 -4.01 -30.85 -7.96
CA ASP A 223 -4.80 -30.38 -9.08
C ASP A 223 -5.80 -29.30 -8.62
N ARG A 224 -6.64 -28.87 -9.56
CA ARG A 224 -7.68 -27.86 -9.34
C ARG A 224 -8.92 -28.18 -10.16
N ASP A 225 -10.03 -27.64 -9.70
CA ASP A 225 -11.29 -27.52 -10.46
C ASP A 225 -11.76 -26.07 -10.27
N THR A 226 -11.55 -25.22 -11.28
CA THR A 226 -11.71 -23.75 -11.14
C THR A 226 -12.39 -23.17 -12.36
N ASP A 227 -13.40 -22.31 -12.14
CA ASP A 227 -13.93 -21.41 -13.16
C ASP A 227 -12.89 -20.30 -13.47
N THR A 228 -12.28 -20.37 -14.66
CA THR A 228 -11.21 -19.46 -15.07
C THR A 228 -11.66 -18.02 -15.29
N ASP A 229 -12.96 -17.79 -15.47
CA ASP A 229 -13.52 -16.43 -15.60
C ASP A 229 -13.64 -15.75 -14.23
N LYS A 230 -13.63 -16.53 -13.15
CA LYS A 230 -13.78 -16.05 -11.77
C LYS A 230 -12.48 -16.07 -10.98
N ALA A 231 -11.67 -17.11 -11.15
CA ALA A 231 -10.44 -17.28 -10.39
C ALA A 231 -9.37 -18.06 -11.15
N LEU A 232 -8.14 -17.56 -11.03
CA LEU A 232 -6.94 -18.26 -11.45
C LEU A 232 -6.07 -18.54 -10.23
N PRO A 233 -5.52 -19.77 -10.09
CA PRO A 233 -4.57 -20.05 -9.03
C PRO A 233 -3.31 -19.21 -9.25
N GLY A 234 -2.84 -18.54 -8.19
CA GLY A 234 -1.61 -17.77 -8.26
C GLY A 234 -0.34 -18.63 -8.37
N GLY A 235 -0.44 -19.96 -8.33
CA GLY A 235 0.70 -20.88 -8.43
C GLY A 235 0.35 -22.34 -8.13
N GLU A 236 1.33 -23.22 -8.32
CA GLU A 236 1.28 -24.63 -7.93
C GLU A 236 2.03 -24.78 -6.61
N TYR A 237 1.35 -24.45 -5.52
CA TYR A 237 2.00 -24.22 -4.23
C TYR A 237 2.52 -25.50 -3.56
N ARG A 238 3.67 -25.38 -2.89
CA ARG A 238 4.02 -26.20 -1.73
C ARG A 238 3.75 -25.38 -0.47
N LEU A 239 3.06 -25.99 0.48
CA LEU A 239 2.60 -25.38 1.71
C LEU A 239 3.08 -26.19 2.91
N ALA A 240 3.25 -25.53 4.05
CA ALA A 240 3.40 -26.14 5.35
C ALA A 240 2.19 -25.80 6.20
N ILE A 241 1.58 -26.77 6.86
CA ILE A 241 0.50 -26.53 7.82
C ILE A 241 1.05 -26.82 9.21
N VAL A 242 0.97 -25.84 10.10
CA VAL A 242 1.46 -25.91 11.49
C VAL A 242 0.35 -25.55 12.46
N ARG A 243 0.33 -26.16 13.65
CA ARG A 243 -0.62 -25.78 14.70
C ARG A 243 -0.35 -24.36 15.18
N SER A 244 -1.42 -23.59 15.32
CA SER A 244 -1.38 -22.20 15.78
C SER A 244 -2.59 -21.91 16.64
N GLY A 245 -2.38 -21.78 17.96
CA GLY A 245 -3.46 -21.64 18.94
C GLY A 245 -4.49 -22.78 18.86
N SER A 246 -5.75 -22.44 18.63
CA SER A 246 -6.86 -23.40 18.49
C SER A 246 -7.06 -23.92 17.06
N GLY A 247 -6.26 -23.46 16.09
CA GLY A 247 -6.36 -23.85 14.68
C GLY A 247 -4.99 -24.14 14.07
N TYR A 248 -4.86 -23.82 12.78
CA TYR A 248 -3.63 -24.03 12.03
C TYR A 248 -3.33 -22.83 11.14
N ASP A 249 -2.05 -22.49 11.01
CA ASP A 249 -1.56 -21.58 9.99
C ASP A 249 -1.12 -22.42 8.77
N ILE A 250 -1.49 -21.94 7.58
CA ILE A 250 -0.98 -22.43 6.30
C ILE A 250 0.15 -21.47 5.90
N LEU A 251 1.37 -21.98 5.84
CA LEU A 251 2.56 -21.24 5.48
C LEU A 251 2.93 -21.53 4.02
N TYR A 252 3.25 -20.49 3.27
CA TYR A 252 3.81 -20.60 1.94
C TYR A 252 5.24 -21.16 2.02
N MET A 253 5.58 -22.13 1.17
CA MET A 253 6.96 -22.61 1.02
C MET A 253 7.55 -22.21 -0.34
N GLU A 254 6.85 -22.55 -1.43
CA GLU A 254 7.28 -22.28 -2.81
C GLU A 254 6.09 -22.45 -3.78
N GLY A 255 6.31 -22.17 -5.07
CA GLY A 255 5.38 -22.49 -6.14
C GLY A 255 4.47 -21.35 -6.63
N ALA A 256 4.62 -20.13 -6.08
CA ALA A 256 3.96 -18.94 -6.62
C ALA A 256 4.44 -18.64 -8.05
N ARG A 257 3.50 -18.27 -8.92
CA ARG A 257 3.75 -17.80 -10.29
C ARG A 257 3.38 -16.32 -10.43
N THR A 258 2.23 -15.94 -9.90
CA THR A 258 1.79 -14.54 -9.80
C THR A 258 2.40 -13.92 -8.54
N CYS A 259 2.93 -12.70 -8.66
CA CYS A 259 3.63 -11.97 -7.58
C CYS A 259 4.72 -12.80 -6.88
N ALA A 260 5.43 -13.66 -7.64
CA ALA A 260 6.38 -14.62 -7.08
C ALA A 260 7.56 -13.98 -6.31
N SER A 261 7.94 -12.73 -6.65
CA SER A 261 8.97 -11.97 -5.93
C SER A 261 8.56 -11.57 -4.51
N GLU A 262 7.26 -11.40 -4.27
CA GLU A 262 6.73 -10.92 -3.00
C GLU A 262 6.61 -12.07 -1.99
N TRP A 263 6.24 -13.27 -2.45
CA TRP A 263 6.05 -14.44 -1.61
C TRP A 263 7.37 -15.07 -1.16
N LYS A 264 7.66 -15.01 0.14
CA LYS A 264 8.83 -15.63 0.78
C LYS A 264 8.41 -16.82 1.64
N CYS A 265 9.22 -17.89 1.62
CA CYS A 265 8.98 -19.08 2.44
C CYS A 265 8.79 -18.70 3.91
N GLY A 266 7.72 -19.21 4.53
CA GLY A 266 7.32 -18.90 5.90
C GLY A 266 6.21 -17.85 6.03
N MET A 267 5.87 -17.10 4.97
CA MET A 267 4.73 -16.19 5.00
C MET A 267 3.40 -16.93 5.18
N LEU A 268 2.45 -16.28 5.85
CA LEU A 268 1.09 -16.78 6.03
C LEU A 268 0.34 -16.77 4.69
N LYS A 269 -0.06 -17.95 4.22
CA LYS A 269 -0.90 -18.13 3.02
C LYS A 269 -2.38 -18.29 3.35
N GLY A 270 -2.68 -18.72 4.58
CA GLY A 270 -4.05 -18.87 5.04
C GLY A 270 -4.12 -19.44 6.45
N ARG A 271 -5.34 -19.64 6.94
CA ARG A 271 -5.63 -20.22 8.25
C ARG A 271 -6.76 -21.23 8.17
N LEU A 272 -6.66 -22.25 9.02
CA LEU A 272 -7.67 -23.28 9.15
C LEU A 272 -8.20 -23.29 10.58
N MET A 273 -9.50 -23.01 10.72
CA MET A 273 -10.20 -23.06 11.99
C MET A 273 -11.05 -24.33 12.05
N PRO A 274 -10.85 -25.21 13.04
CA PRO A 274 -11.66 -26.41 13.19
C PRO A 274 -13.16 -26.09 13.32
N THR A 275 -13.99 -26.92 12.70
CA THR A 275 -15.45 -26.89 12.90
C THR A 275 -15.88 -27.99 13.87
N ALA A 276 -17.19 -28.14 14.08
CA ALA A 276 -17.75 -29.26 14.84
C ALA A 276 -17.67 -30.60 14.10
N PHE A 277 -17.30 -30.61 12.82
CA PHE A 277 -17.19 -31.82 12.01
C PHE A 277 -15.72 -32.20 11.80
N ASP A 278 -15.37 -33.44 12.13
CA ASP A 278 -14.02 -33.95 11.96
C ASP A 278 -13.55 -33.82 10.51
N GLY A 279 -12.33 -33.33 10.32
CA GLY A 279 -11.74 -33.12 8.99
C GLY A 279 -12.29 -31.91 8.23
N HIS A 280 -13.22 -31.12 8.79
CA HIS A 280 -13.75 -29.91 8.16
C HIS A 280 -13.30 -28.65 8.90
N PHE A 281 -12.88 -27.65 8.11
CA PHE A 281 -12.30 -26.41 8.60
C PHE A 281 -12.89 -25.21 7.87
N LEU A 282 -13.10 -24.11 8.58
CA LEU A 282 -13.23 -22.80 7.93
C LEU A 282 -11.86 -22.39 7.40
N LEU A 283 -11.83 -21.84 6.19
CA LEU A 283 -10.60 -21.42 5.52
C LEU A 283 -10.57 -19.90 5.39
N GLU A 284 -9.49 -19.30 5.89
CA GLU A 284 -9.03 -17.99 5.44
C GLU A 284 -7.87 -18.22 4.46
N TRP A 285 -7.88 -17.55 3.32
CA TRP A 285 -6.86 -17.72 2.29
C TRP A 285 -6.47 -16.35 1.75
N TYR A 286 -5.18 -16.11 1.60
CA TYR A 286 -4.65 -14.91 0.96
C TYR A 286 -4.30 -15.22 -0.49
N ASP A 287 -4.83 -14.44 -1.41
CA ASP A 287 -4.66 -14.59 -2.86
C ASP A 287 -3.21 -14.30 -3.30
N ALA A 288 -2.97 -14.13 -4.61
CA ALA A 288 -1.62 -13.86 -5.09
C ALA A 288 -1.10 -12.48 -4.67
N GLU A 289 -1.98 -11.51 -4.47
CA GLU A 289 -1.68 -10.11 -4.14
C GLU A 289 -1.61 -9.87 -2.63
N GLY A 290 -1.93 -10.88 -1.83
CA GLY A 290 -1.87 -10.83 -0.36
C GLY A 290 -3.21 -10.45 0.29
N TYR A 291 -4.28 -10.30 -0.49
CA TYR A 291 -5.61 -9.97 0.01
C TYR A 291 -6.43 -11.22 0.33
N PRO A 292 -7.40 -11.14 1.26
CA PRO A 292 -8.30 -12.26 1.54
C PRO A 292 -9.12 -12.66 0.30
N ALA A 293 -9.08 -13.93 -0.08
CA ALA A 293 -9.78 -14.50 -1.25
C ALA A 293 -11.29 -14.72 -1.02
N GLY A 294 -11.95 -13.81 -0.28
CA GLY A 294 -13.38 -13.83 -0.02
C GLY A 294 -13.80 -14.59 1.25
N ARG A 295 -15.10 -14.85 1.34
CA ARG A 295 -15.78 -15.46 2.49
C ARG A 295 -16.34 -16.82 2.12
N GLU A 296 -16.76 -17.59 3.13
CA GLU A 296 -17.40 -18.90 2.96
C GLU A 296 -16.48 -19.98 2.38
N ASN A 297 -15.18 -19.70 2.37
CA ASN A 297 -14.16 -20.67 2.01
C ASN A 297 -14.02 -21.72 3.12
N TYR A 298 -13.78 -22.97 2.73
CA TYR A 298 -13.58 -24.06 3.66
C TYR A 298 -12.54 -25.04 3.15
N ALA A 299 -11.97 -25.83 4.06
CA ALA A 299 -11.10 -26.94 3.72
C ALA A 299 -11.62 -28.25 4.30
N THR A 300 -11.40 -29.34 3.57
CA THR A 300 -11.78 -30.69 3.98
C THR A 300 -10.59 -31.63 3.80
N LEU A 301 -10.20 -32.31 4.88
CA LEU A 301 -9.26 -33.41 4.85
C LEU A 301 -10.00 -34.68 4.41
N GLU A 302 -10.05 -34.92 3.11
CA GLU A 302 -10.80 -36.06 2.53
C GLU A 302 -10.26 -37.41 3.00
N ASN A 303 -8.94 -37.48 3.15
CA ASN A 303 -8.23 -38.60 3.76
C ASN A 303 -6.87 -38.10 4.29
N PRO A 304 -6.10 -38.93 5.03
CA PRO A 304 -4.83 -38.49 5.63
C PRO A 304 -3.78 -37.92 4.67
N SER A 305 -3.97 -38.10 3.36
CA SER A 305 -3.04 -37.70 2.30
C SER A 305 -3.64 -36.70 1.29
N LEU A 306 -4.91 -36.30 1.41
CA LEU A 306 -5.59 -35.41 0.46
C LEU A 306 -6.38 -34.32 1.19
N LEU A 307 -6.01 -33.07 0.92
CA LEU A 307 -6.65 -31.87 1.45
C LEU A 307 -7.28 -31.08 0.30
N SER A 308 -8.56 -30.80 0.41
CA SER A 308 -9.32 -30.02 -0.57
C SER A 308 -9.70 -28.67 0.03
N MET A 309 -9.39 -27.59 -0.68
CA MET A 309 -9.71 -26.21 -0.32
C MET A 309 -10.74 -25.68 -1.32
N SER A 310 -11.91 -25.30 -0.83
CA SER A 310 -13.04 -24.87 -1.65
C SER A 310 -13.31 -23.38 -1.48
N PHE A 311 -13.61 -22.73 -2.60
CA PHE A 311 -13.91 -21.31 -2.73
C PHE A 311 -15.26 -21.16 -3.44
N PRO A 312 -16.39 -21.36 -2.73
CA PRO A 312 -17.71 -21.51 -3.38
C PRO A 312 -18.14 -20.30 -4.19
N LEU A 313 -17.89 -19.08 -3.69
CA LEU A 313 -18.25 -17.85 -4.40
C LEU A 313 -17.44 -17.66 -5.70
N LEU A 314 -16.33 -18.39 -5.85
CA LEU A 314 -15.46 -18.38 -7.02
C LEU A 314 -15.64 -19.63 -7.90
N ASP A 315 -16.60 -20.50 -7.60
CA ASP A 315 -16.79 -21.81 -8.25
C ASP A 315 -15.46 -22.55 -8.46
N SER A 316 -14.67 -22.62 -7.38
CA SER A 316 -13.27 -23.03 -7.45
C SER A 316 -12.86 -23.94 -6.29
N MET A 317 -11.95 -24.86 -6.59
CA MET A 317 -11.36 -25.81 -5.65
C MET A 317 -9.89 -26.05 -6.00
N LEU A 318 -9.05 -26.12 -4.97
CA LEU A 318 -7.66 -26.55 -5.05
C LEU A 318 -7.48 -27.80 -4.20
N ARG A 319 -6.75 -28.79 -4.72
CA ARG A 319 -6.42 -30.00 -3.97
C ARG A 319 -4.93 -30.14 -3.78
N PHE A 320 -4.57 -30.63 -2.60
CA PHE A 320 -3.18 -30.80 -2.18
C PHE A 320 -2.97 -32.22 -1.68
N SER A 321 -1.86 -32.81 -2.09
CA SER A 321 -1.39 -34.10 -1.61
C SER A 321 -0.37 -33.92 -0.50
N ARG A 322 -0.41 -34.78 0.52
CA ARG A 322 0.57 -34.74 1.60
C ARG A 322 1.93 -35.25 1.10
N CYS A 323 2.99 -34.53 1.43
CA CYS A 323 4.35 -35.02 1.19
C CYS A 323 4.58 -36.31 2.00
N SER A 324 4.97 -37.39 1.34
CA SER A 324 5.43 -38.59 2.04
C SER A 324 6.80 -38.30 2.69
N ARG A 325 7.02 -38.78 3.92
CA ARG A 325 8.35 -38.75 4.56
C ARG A 325 9.41 -39.56 3.80
N ALA A 326 9.01 -40.40 2.85
CA ALA A 326 9.90 -41.20 2.03
C ALA A 326 10.38 -40.40 0.80
N GLY A 327 11.44 -39.60 0.97
CA GLY A 327 12.07 -38.93 -0.18
C GLY A 327 13.00 -37.74 0.07
N SER A 328 13.56 -37.54 1.26
CA SER A 328 14.69 -36.61 1.46
C SER A 328 16.03 -37.22 1.04
N SER A 329 16.04 -38.09 0.02
CA SER A 329 17.25 -38.54 -0.66
C SER A 329 17.16 -38.26 -2.16
N GLY A 330 17.85 -37.19 -2.59
CA GLY A 330 18.45 -37.12 -3.92
C GLY A 330 17.51 -36.81 -5.09
N ARG A 331 17.06 -35.56 -5.18
CA ARG A 331 16.95 -34.90 -6.49
C ARG A 331 17.64 -33.54 -6.44
N ARG A 332 18.98 -33.57 -6.51
CA ARG A 332 19.73 -32.42 -7.03
C ARG A 332 19.26 -32.24 -8.48
N ILE A 333 18.49 -31.20 -8.74
CA ILE A 333 18.32 -30.70 -10.10
C ILE A 333 19.70 -30.13 -10.48
N SER A 334 20.45 -30.90 -11.25
CA SER A 334 21.65 -30.43 -11.93
C SER A 334 21.23 -29.29 -12.85
N HIS A 335 21.65 -28.07 -12.53
CA HIS A 335 21.83 -27.03 -13.52
C HIS A 335 23.01 -27.46 -14.39
N ASP A 336 22.71 -28.15 -15.48
CA ASP A 336 23.60 -28.20 -16.63
C ASP A 336 22.77 -28.45 -17.89
N VAL A 337 23.17 -27.73 -18.93
CA VAL A 337 22.70 -27.78 -20.32
C VAL A 337 21.45 -26.94 -20.60
N ILE A 338 21.66 -25.69 -21.04
CA ILE A 338 21.41 -25.27 -22.42
C ILE A 338 22.58 -24.35 -22.85
N LYS A 339 23.17 -24.69 -24.00
CA LYS A 339 24.15 -23.89 -24.74
C LYS A 339 23.49 -22.72 -25.44
#